data_AF-V4S443-F1
#
_entry.id   AF-V4S443-F1
#
_cell.length_a   1.000
_cell.length_b   1.000
_cell.length_c   1.000
_cell.angle_alpha   90.00
_cell.angle_beta   90.00
_cell.angle_gamma   90.00
#
_symmetry.space_group_name_H-M   'P 1'
#
loop_
_entity.id
_entity.type
_entity.pdbx_description
1 polymer ?
#
loop_
_entity_poly.entity_id
_entity_poly.type
_entity_poly.pdbx_seq_one_letter_code
_entity_poly.pdbx_strand_id
1 'polypeptide(L)'
;MAAIKSMVSLSTKAALLLLLIAVAVQTQMTNAQSCTSELTNLNSCAPYVVPGVATTTPSSDCCAALQSVDRDCFCNTVRIAARLPSQCNLPPLSCTP
;
A
#
# COMPACT_ATOMS: atom_id res chain seq x y z
N MET A 1 -26.73 43.24 -1.49
CA MET A 1 -25.66 42.80 -2.43
C MET A 1 -24.43 42.21 -1.71
N ALA A 2 -24.00 42.72 -0.56
CA ALA A 2 -22.86 42.18 0.20
C ALA A 2 -23.06 40.73 0.71
N ALA A 3 -24.25 40.41 1.26
CA ALA A 3 -24.55 39.07 1.78
C ALA A 3 -24.54 37.97 0.69
N ILE A 4 -24.95 38.32 -0.53
CA ILE A 4 -24.97 37.42 -1.70
C ILE A 4 -23.54 37.09 -2.15
N LYS A 5 -22.65 38.09 -2.14
CA LYS A 5 -21.22 37.94 -2.44
C LYS A 5 -20.51 37.07 -1.39
N SER A 6 -20.93 37.17 -0.13
CA SER A 6 -20.43 36.37 0.99
C SER A 6 -20.86 34.90 0.91
N MET A 7 -22.12 34.63 0.54
CA MET A 7 -22.63 33.27 0.36
C MET A 7 -21.98 32.57 -0.85
N VAL A 8 -21.80 33.28 -1.97
CA VAL A 8 -21.09 32.76 -3.16
C VAL A 8 -19.62 32.47 -2.87
N SER A 9 -18.94 33.32 -2.09
CA SER A 9 -17.54 33.06 -1.70
C SER A 9 -17.41 31.83 -0.81
N LEU A 10 -18.37 31.57 0.09
CA LEU A 10 -18.31 30.44 1.01
C LEU A 10 -18.62 29.12 0.28
N SER A 11 -19.61 29.11 -0.63
CA SER A 11 -19.95 27.95 -1.44
C SER A 11 -18.82 27.56 -2.41
N THR A 12 -18.13 28.53 -2.99
CA THR A 12 -16.98 28.26 -3.89
C THR A 12 -15.81 27.62 -3.14
N LYS A 13 -15.52 28.08 -1.91
CA LYS A 13 -14.46 27.49 -1.06
C LYS A 13 -14.82 26.07 -0.60
N ALA A 14 -16.07 25.83 -0.22
CA ALA A 14 -16.54 24.51 0.15
C ALA A 14 -16.48 23.53 -1.03
N ALA A 15 -16.88 23.96 -2.24
CA ALA A 15 -16.76 23.15 -3.45
C ALA A 15 -15.30 22.81 -3.78
N LEU A 16 -14.37 23.77 -3.62
CA LEU A 16 -12.94 23.52 -3.82
C LEU A 16 -12.40 22.49 -2.81
N LEU A 17 -12.77 22.61 -1.54
CA LEU A 17 -12.38 21.65 -0.49
C LEU A 17 -12.91 20.25 -0.79
N LEU A 18 -14.17 20.12 -1.21
CA LEU A 18 -14.76 18.84 -1.60
C LEU A 18 -14.03 18.22 -2.80
N LEU A 19 -13.64 19.03 -3.78
CA LEU A 19 -12.86 18.58 -4.93
C LEU A 19 -11.48 18.05 -4.50
N LEU A 20 -10.78 18.77 -3.60
CA LEU A 20 -9.48 18.34 -3.08
C LEU A 20 -9.57 17.02 -2.31
N ILE A 21 -10.61 16.86 -1.49
CA ILE A 21 -10.87 15.61 -0.76
C ILE A 21 -11.15 14.47 -1.75
N ALA A 22 -11.98 14.69 -2.77
CA ALA A 22 -12.29 13.69 -3.78
C ALA A 22 -11.03 13.22 -4.54
N VAL A 23 -10.15 14.16 -4.94
CA VAL A 23 -8.87 13.83 -5.58
C VAL A 23 -7.97 13.02 -4.64
N ALA A 24 -7.80 13.45 -3.38
CA ALA A 24 -6.97 12.74 -2.41
C ALA A 24 -7.47 11.30 -2.14
N VAL A 25 -8.79 11.11 -2.11
CA VAL A 25 -9.41 9.78 -1.95
C VAL A 25 -9.17 8.91 -3.19
N GLN A 26 -9.27 9.47 -4.40
CA GLN A 26 -9.01 8.75 -5.64
C GLN A 26 -7.53 8.31 -5.76
N THR A 27 -6.60 9.17 -5.38
CA THR A 27 -5.16 8.86 -5.38
C THR A 27 -4.83 7.73 -4.40
N GLN A 28 -5.46 7.69 -3.23
CA GLN A 28 -5.26 6.61 -2.27
C GLN A 28 -5.78 5.26 -2.79
N MET A 29 -6.95 5.26 -3.43
CA MET A 29 -7.51 4.02 -4.00
C MET A 29 -6.66 3.47 -5.14
N THR A 30 -6.19 4.34 -6.04
CA THR A 30 -5.32 3.93 -7.16
C THR A 30 -3.99 3.38 -6.66
N ASN A 31 -3.35 4.03 -5.69
CA ASN A 31 -2.13 3.52 -5.07
C ASN A 31 -2.34 2.16 -4.38
N ALA A 32 -3.47 1.96 -3.69
CA ALA A 32 -3.78 0.68 -3.05
C ALA A 32 -4.02 -0.46 -4.06
N GLN A 33 -4.67 -0.15 -5.19
CA GLN A 33 -4.89 -1.09 -6.28
C GLN A 33 -3.57 -1.47 -6.98
N SER A 34 -2.72 -0.49 -7.27
CA SER A 34 -1.38 -0.72 -7.83
C SER A 34 -0.54 -1.59 -6.89
N CYS A 35 -0.53 -1.26 -5.59
CA CYS A 35 0.18 -2.04 -4.56
C CYS A 35 -0.28 -3.51 -4.53
N THR A 36 -1.58 -3.77 -4.60
CA THR A 36 -2.10 -5.15 -4.61
C THR A 36 -1.66 -5.92 -5.86
N SER A 37 -1.67 -5.27 -7.03
CA SER A 37 -1.22 -5.89 -8.27
C SER A 37 0.30 -6.16 -8.26
N GLU A 38 1.10 -5.21 -7.77
CA GLU A 38 2.56 -5.33 -7.64
C GLU A 38 2.94 -6.47 -6.69
N LEU A 39 2.27 -6.57 -5.53
CA LEU A 39 2.47 -7.65 -4.57
C LEU A 39 2.10 -9.02 -5.16
N THR A 40 1.09 -9.10 -6.01
CA THR A 40 0.70 -10.35 -6.68
C THR A 40 1.81 -10.85 -7.61
N ASN A 41 2.57 -9.95 -8.23
CA ASN A 41 3.69 -10.32 -9.09
C ASN A 41 4.87 -10.96 -8.31
N LEU A 42 4.94 -10.72 -6.98
CA LEU A 42 5.91 -11.38 -6.10
C LEU A 42 5.64 -12.87 -5.89
N ASN A 43 4.54 -13.42 -6.41
CA ASN A 43 4.29 -14.87 -6.39
C ASN A 43 5.40 -15.66 -7.10
N SER A 44 6.12 -15.05 -8.06
CA SER A 44 7.34 -15.61 -8.67
C SER A 44 8.48 -15.83 -7.67
N CYS A 45 8.45 -15.16 -6.51
CA CYS A 45 9.43 -15.29 -5.44
C CYS A 45 9.09 -16.38 -4.41
N ALA A 46 7.90 -17.00 -4.49
CA ALA A 46 7.43 -18.02 -3.56
C ALA A 46 8.46 -19.14 -3.25
N PRO A 47 9.16 -19.74 -4.24
CA PRO A 47 10.10 -20.82 -3.96
C PRO A 47 11.37 -20.37 -3.23
N TYR A 48 11.61 -19.06 -3.04
CA TYR A 48 12.82 -18.53 -2.37
C TYR A 48 12.56 -18.05 -0.94
N VAL A 49 11.29 -17.98 -0.52
CA VAL A 49 10.88 -17.46 0.80
C VAL A 49 10.37 -18.56 1.75
N VAL A 50 10.47 -19.82 1.33
CA VAL A 50 10.05 -20.98 2.13
C VAL A 50 11.29 -21.66 2.73
N PRO A 51 11.29 -21.99 4.03
CA PRO A 51 12.37 -22.75 4.65
C PRO A 51 12.59 -24.11 3.96
N GLY A 52 13.84 -24.55 3.84
CA GLY A 52 14.20 -25.88 3.33
C GLY A 52 14.40 -25.98 1.82
N VAL A 53 14.38 -24.86 1.09
CA VAL A 53 14.65 -24.83 -0.35
C VAL A 53 16.16 -24.83 -0.62
N ALA A 54 16.60 -25.66 -1.58
CA ALA A 54 18.02 -25.81 -1.92
C ALA A 54 18.58 -24.61 -2.71
N THR A 55 17.71 -23.83 -3.37
CA THR A 55 18.08 -22.66 -4.16
C THR A 55 17.90 -21.40 -3.34
N THR A 56 19.00 -20.89 -2.77
CA THR A 56 19.02 -19.65 -1.97
C THR A 56 19.12 -18.39 -2.83
N THR A 57 19.39 -18.53 -4.12
CA THR A 57 19.53 -17.41 -5.05
C THR A 57 18.24 -17.21 -5.85
N PRO A 58 17.57 -16.03 -5.75
CA PRO A 58 16.35 -15.75 -6.50
C PRO A 58 16.60 -15.69 -8.01
N SER A 59 15.57 -16.02 -8.80
CA SER A 59 15.60 -15.85 -10.26
C SER A 59 15.64 -14.36 -10.65
N SER A 60 16.03 -14.09 -11.90
CA SER A 60 15.94 -12.74 -12.49
C SER A 60 14.52 -12.19 -12.43
N ASP A 61 13.53 -13.04 -12.65
CA ASP A 61 12.11 -12.66 -12.69
C ASP A 61 11.61 -12.25 -11.31
N CYS A 62 11.98 -13.00 -10.27
CA CYS A 62 11.68 -12.61 -8.89
C CYS A 62 12.35 -11.28 -8.53
N CYS A 63 13.62 -11.09 -8.90
CA CYS A 63 14.33 -9.83 -8.66
C CYS A 63 13.68 -8.65 -9.40
N ALA A 64 13.29 -8.83 -10.65
CA ALA A 64 12.62 -7.80 -11.46
C ALA A 64 11.23 -7.45 -10.89
N ALA A 65 10.46 -8.46 -10.47
CA ALA A 65 9.19 -8.25 -9.79
C ALA A 65 9.39 -7.47 -8.49
N LEU A 66 10.39 -7.84 -7.68
CA LEU A 66 10.71 -7.13 -6.43
C LEU A 66 11.12 -5.67 -6.65
N GLN A 67 11.86 -5.38 -7.73
CA GLN A 67 12.26 -4.02 -8.09
C GLN A 67 11.08 -3.15 -8.55
N SER A 68 10.03 -3.78 -9.09
CA SER A 68 8.84 -3.07 -9.59
C SER A 68 7.84 -2.67 -8.50
N VAL A 69 7.98 -3.21 -7.28
CA VAL A 69 7.06 -2.90 -6.18
C VAL A 69 7.43 -1.57 -5.53
N ASP A 70 6.43 -0.72 -5.30
CA ASP A 70 6.62 0.50 -4.53
C ASP A 70 7.15 0.21 -3.11
N ARG A 71 8.12 1.01 -2.67
CA ARG A 71 8.81 0.79 -1.39
C ARG A 71 7.89 0.95 -0.19
N ASP A 72 7.00 1.94 -0.21
CA ASP A 72 6.06 2.19 0.89
C ASP A 72 4.98 1.12 0.93
N CYS A 73 4.47 0.69 -0.23
CA CYS A 73 3.59 -0.46 -0.36
C CYS A 73 4.21 -1.72 0.28
N PHE A 74 5.44 -2.06 -0.11
CA PHE A 74 6.13 -3.24 0.39
C PHE A 74 6.35 -3.18 1.91
N CYS A 75 6.85 -2.05 2.42
CA CYS A 75 7.12 -1.89 3.85
C CYS A 75 5.85 -1.92 4.70
N ASN A 76 4.78 -1.26 4.24
CA ASN A 76 3.49 -1.30 4.93
C ASN A 76 2.92 -2.72 4.95
N THR A 77 3.04 -3.47 3.86
CA THR A 77 2.58 -4.85 3.78
C THR A 77 3.31 -5.75 4.77
N VAL A 78 4.65 -5.69 4.82
CA VAL A 78 5.45 -6.45 5.78
C VAL A 78 5.08 -6.08 7.22
N ARG A 79 4.90 -4.78 7.51
CA ARG A 79 4.48 -4.30 8.83
C ARG A 79 3.10 -4.84 9.23
N ILE A 80 2.16 -4.87 8.29
CA ILE A 80 0.82 -5.44 8.51
C ILE A 80 0.95 -6.94 8.77
N ALA A 81 1.66 -7.67 7.91
CA ALA A 81 1.91 -9.11 8.06
C ALA A 81 2.52 -9.47 9.42
N ALA A 82 3.48 -8.69 9.91
CA ALA A 82 4.10 -8.92 11.22
C ALA A 82 3.12 -8.73 12.41
N ARG A 83 2.07 -7.94 12.23
CA ARG A 83 1.03 -7.67 13.26
C ARG A 83 -0.16 -8.60 13.15
N LEU A 84 -0.38 -9.27 12.02
CA LEU A 84 -1.50 -10.19 11.82
C LEU A 84 -1.64 -11.22 12.96
N PRO A 85 -0.57 -11.89 13.42
CA PRO A 85 -0.68 -12.86 14.51
C PRO A 85 -1.32 -12.27 15.77
N SER A 86 -0.91 -11.06 16.18
CA SER A 86 -1.48 -10.39 17.35
C SER A 86 -2.97 -10.08 17.19
N GLN A 87 -3.43 -9.74 15.97
CA GLN A 87 -4.85 -9.52 15.67
C GLN A 87 -5.66 -10.83 15.74
N CYS A 88 -5.00 -11.97 15.60
CA CYS A 88 -5.58 -13.29 15.75
C CYS A 88 -5.36 -13.89 17.16
N ASN A 89 -4.96 -13.09 18.16
CA ASN A 89 -4.60 -13.54 19.51
C ASN A 89 -3.45 -14.58 19.55
N LEU A 90 -2.56 -14.56 18.56
CA LEU A 90 -1.36 -15.37 18.53
C LEU A 90 -0.15 -14.56 19.04
N PRO A 91 0.90 -15.24 19.53
CA PRO A 91 2.14 -14.57 19.89
C PRO A 91 2.71 -13.74 18.73
N PRO A 92 3.30 -12.57 19.02
CA PRO A 92 3.91 -11.73 17.99
C PRO A 92 5.11 -12.43 17.34
N LEU A 93 5.38 -12.13 16.07
CA LEU A 93 6.56 -12.67 15.38
C LEU A 93 7.84 -12.06 15.96
N SER A 94 8.74 -12.91 16.46
CA SER A 94 10.11 -12.55 16.85
C SER A 94 11.10 -13.27 15.94
N CYS A 95 11.51 -12.62 14.86
CA CYS A 95 12.51 -13.17 13.93
C CYS A 95 13.90 -12.72 14.38
N THR A 96 14.73 -13.67 14.84
CA THR A 96 16.18 -13.45 14.99
C THR A 96 16.88 -13.72 13.65
N PRO A 97 17.84 -12.88 13.24
CA PRO A 97 18.58 -13.05 11.99
C PRO A 97 19.40 -14.34 11.96
#